data_AF-A0AAV0Y519-F1
#
_entry.id   AF-A0AAV0Y519-F1
#
_cell.length_a   1.000
_cell.length_b   1.000
_cell.length_c   1.000
_cell.angle_alpha   90.00
_cell.angle_beta   90.00
_cell.angle_gamma   90.00
#
_symmetry.space_group_name_H-M   'P 1'
#
loop_
_entity.id
_entity.type
_entity.pdbx_description
1 polymer ?
#
loop_
_entity_poly.entity_id
_entity_poly.type
_entity_poly.pdbx_seq_one_letter_code
_entity_poly.pdbx_strand_id
1 'polypeptide(L)'
;MLMVTLRSDTDHIATDCFCKTPSFVNNFTADEKSMYWHILTPYSFNKVMSKCKSIKNVQIISTDKETQSATKQSSEGVLLTNPIKCTCSFEPSMYLPCHHKLNVRQMYNISLFDPYLYSER
;
A
#
# COMPACT_ATOMS: atom_id res chain seq x y z
N MET A 1 31.92 33.86 -20.59
CA MET A 1 30.49 33.63 -20.94
C MET A 1 30.24 32.12 -20.97
N LEU A 2 30.19 31.49 -19.79
CA LEU A 2 30.01 30.03 -19.60
C LEU A 2 29.07 29.70 -18.43
N MET A 3 28.51 30.73 -17.76
CA MET A 3 27.72 30.58 -16.52
C MET A 3 26.21 30.73 -16.72
N VAL A 4 25.74 31.14 -17.90
CA VAL A 4 24.30 31.34 -18.15
C VAL A 4 23.60 30.01 -18.48
N THR A 5 24.30 29.06 -19.09
CA THR A 5 23.77 27.75 -19.48
C THR A 5 23.46 26.84 -18.30
N LEU A 6 24.22 26.92 -17.20
CA LEU A 6 24.01 26.09 -16.01
C LEU A 6 22.72 26.42 -15.25
N ARG A 7 22.19 27.65 -15.34
CA ARG A 7 20.96 28.03 -14.65
C ARG A 7 19.72 27.45 -15.32
N SER A 8 19.69 27.43 -16.64
CA SER A 8 18.57 26.87 -17.42
C SER A 8 18.46 25.35 -17.26
N ASP A 9 19.58 24.64 -17.11
CA ASP A 9 19.58 23.20 -16.88
C ASP A 9 19.07 22.82 -15.49
N THR A 10 19.35 23.61 -14.45
CA THR A 10 18.76 23.36 -13.12
C THR A 10 17.25 23.56 -13.10
N ASP A 11 16.74 24.52 -13.86
CA ASP A 11 15.30 24.80 -13.92
C ASP A 11 14.55 23.73 -14.71
N HIS A 12 15.13 23.14 -15.78
CA HIS A 12 14.46 22.03 -16.49
C HIS A 12 14.27 20.81 -15.58
N ILE A 13 15.28 20.47 -14.75
CA ILE A 13 15.21 19.36 -13.79
C ILE A 13 14.15 19.64 -12.73
N ALA A 14 14.09 20.86 -12.21
CA ALA A 14 13.09 21.26 -11.23
C ALA A 14 11.67 21.21 -11.82
N THR A 15 11.50 21.68 -13.05
CA THR A 15 10.20 21.71 -13.74
C THR A 15 9.72 20.30 -14.13
N ASP A 16 10.61 19.43 -14.60
CA ASP A 16 10.31 18.01 -14.86
C ASP A 16 9.96 17.22 -13.59
N CYS A 17 10.43 17.67 -12.43
CA CYS A 17 10.05 17.08 -11.14
C CYS A 17 8.57 17.31 -10.80
N PHE A 18 7.98 18.42 -11.27
CA PHE A 18 6.56 18.74 -11.05
C PHE A 18 5.63 18.12 -12.11
N CYS A 19 6.14 17.86 -13.32
CA CYS A 19 5.35 17.34 -14.44
C CYS A 19 5.44 15.82 -14.64
N LYS A 20 6.23 15.10 -13.83
CA LYS A 20 6.23 13.62 -13.83
C LYS A 20 4.92 13.09 -13.24
N THR A 21 3.85 13.12 -14.03
CA THR A 21 2.73 12.20 -13.85
C THR A 21 3.32 10.80 -13.85
N PRO A 22 3.29 10.06 -12.73
CA PRO A 22 3.97 8.78 -12.67
C PRO A 22 3.25 7.84 -13.63
N SER A 23 3.89 7.53 -14.76
CA SER A 23 3.46 6.61 -15.80
C SER A 23 3.36 5.14 -15.34
N PHE A 24 3.36 4.90 -14.02
CA PHE A 24 3.45 3.59 -13.40
C PHE A 24 2.11 2.99 -12.98
N VAL A 25 0.99 3.56 -13.43
CA VAL A 25 -0.36 3.02 -13.18
C VAL A 25 -0.84 2.11 -14.31
N ASN A 26 0.04 1.55 -15.14
CA ASN A 26 -0.39 0.89 -16.39
C ASN A 26 -1.10 -0.48 -16.23
N ASN A 27 -1.27 -0.98 -15.00
CA ASN A 27 -1.76 -2.35 -14.75
C ASN A 27 -3.09 -2.45 -13.97
N PHE A 28 -3.91 -1.38 -13.92
CA PHE A 28 -5.16 -1.42 -13.14
C PHE A 28 -6.39 -1.02 -13.95
N THR A 29 -7.53 -1.58 -13.55
CA THR A 29 -8.87 -1.16 -13.96
C THR A 29 -9.10 0.30 -13.55
N ALA A 30 -9.86 1.04 -14.36
CA ALA A 30 -10.07 2.47 -14.15
C ALA A 30 -10.72 2.78 -12.77
N ASP A 31 -11.58 1.87 -12.30
CA ASP A 31 -12.35 2.04 -11.06
C ASP A 31 -11.46 1.98 -9.80
N GLU A 32 -10.54 1.01 -9.74
CA GLU A 32 -9.60 0.89 -8.61
C GLU A 32 -8.67 2.12 -8.56
N LYS A 33 -8.17 2.57 -9.71
CA LYS A 33 -7.32 3.78 -9.77
C LYS A 33 -8.05 4.99 -9.22
N SER A 34 -9.31 5.19 -9.60
CA SER A 34 -10.11 6.34 -9.14
C SER A 34 -10.25 6.34 -7.62
N MET A 35 -10.57 5.19 -7.01
CA MET A 35 -10.74 5.07 -5.56
C MET A 35 -9.47 5.36 -4.77
N TYR A 36 -8.32 4.88 -5.24
CA TYR A 36 -7.04 5.09 -4.55
C TYR A 36 -6.39 6.45 -4.84
N TRP A 37 -6.61 7.02 -6.03
CA TRP A 37 -5.98 8.28 -6.47
C TRP A 37 -6.34 9.46 -5.57
N HIS A 38 -7.57 9.50 -5.06
CA HIS A 38 -8.03 10.59 -4.20
C HIS A 38 -7.57 10.48 -2.74
N ILE A 39 -7.05 9.32 -2.32
CA ILE A 39 -6.69 9.04 -0.91
C ILE A 39 -5.19 8.83 -0.74
N LEU A 40 -4.53 8.18 -1.70
CA LEU A 40 -3.13 7.78 -1.60
C LEU A 40 -2.23 8.53 -2.56
N THR A 41 -1.03 8.86 -2.07
CA THR A 41 0.05 9.30 -2.96
C THR A 41 0.49 8.14 -3.86
N PRO A 42 1.04 8.41 -5.05
CA PRO A 42 1.55 7.37 -5.95
C PRO A 42 2.57 6.42 -5.28
N TYR A 43 3.36 6.95 -4.34
CA TYR A 43 4.32 6.18 -3.54
C TYR A 43 3.61 5.17 -2.61
N SER A 44 2.64 5.64 -1.83
CA SER A 44 1.87 4.80 -0.91
C SER A 44 1.06 3.76 -1.66
N PHE A 45 0.45 4.14 -2.78
CA PHE A 45 -0.29 3.23 -3.65
C PHE A 45 0.59 2.10 -4.20
N ASN A 46 1.78 2.42 -4.72
CA ASN A 46 2.72 1.40 -5.20
C ASN A 46 3.11 0.40 -4.10
N LYS A 47 3.28 0.86 -2.85
CA LYS A 47 3.54 -0.02 -1.70
C LYS A 47 2.37 -0.93 -1.39
N VAL A 48 1.15 -0.39 -1.30
CA VAL A 48 -0.06 -1.17 -1.02
C VAL A 48 -0.26 -2.22 -2.11
N MET A 49 -0.09 -1.85 -3.37
CA MET A 49 -0.22 -2.77 -4.49
C MET A 49 0.85 -3.89 -4.47
N SER A 50 2.09 -3.55 -4.13
CA SER A 50 3.12 -4.57 -3.90
C SER A 50 2.70 -5.54 -2.79
N LYS A 51 2.06 -5.05 -1.72
CA LYS A 51 1.51 -5.90 -0.66
C LYS A 51 0.29 -6.71 -1.13
N CYS A 52 -0.57 -6.16 -1.98
CA CYS A 52 -1.69 -6.90 -2.58
C CYS A 52 -1.22 -8.13 -3.33
N LYS A 53 -0.13 -8.01 -4.11
CA LYS A 53 0.47 -9.15 -4.83
C LYS A 53 0.99 -10.23 -3.89
N SER A 54 1.54 -9.83 -2.73
CA SER A 54 2.08 -10.74 -1.72
C SER A 54 1.01 -11.43 -0.86
N ILE A 55 -0.29 -11.11 -1.02
CA ILE A 55 -1.38 -11.73 -0.25
C ILE A 55 -1.38 -13.26 -0.37
N LYS A 56 -1.06 -13.79 -1.56
CA LYS A 56 -1.07 -15.23 -1.84
C LYS A 56 0.02 -16.01 -1.10
N ASN A 57 1.05 -15.32 -0.60
CA ASN A 57 2.21 -15.94 0.03
C ASN A 57 2.07 -16.04 1.56
N VAL A 58 0.94 -15.57 2.11
CA VAL A 58 0.71 -15.55 3.56
C VAL A 58 0.35 -16.95 4.05
N GLN A 59 1.15 -17.47 4.98
CA GLN A 59 0.88 -18.74 5.66
C GLN A 59 -0.02 -18.51 6.87
N ILE A 60 -1.14 -19.22 6.92
CA ILE A 60 -2.15 -19.13 7.99
C ILE A 60 -1.97 -20.34 8.90
N ILE A 61 -1.76 -20.08 10.20
CA ILE A 61 -1.59 -21.12 11.22
C ILE A 61 -2.95 -21.48 11.81
N SER A 62 -3.75 -20.48 12.18
CA SER A 62 -5.08 -20.67 12.75
C SER A 62 -6.00 -19.51 12.42
N THR A 63 -7.30 -19.80 12.38
CA THR A 63 -8.35 -18.81 12.15
C THR A 63 -9.42 -18.95 13.21
N ASP A 64 -9.73 -17.83 13.86
CA ASP A 64 -10.84 -17.71 14.79
C ASP A 64 -12.00 -17.00 14.08
N LYS A 65 -13.12 -17.71 13.96
CA LYS A 65 -14.31 -17.24 13.25
C LYS A 65 -15.14 -16.25 14.09
N GLU A 66 -15.06 -16.31 15.42
CA GLU A 66 -15.85 -15.41 16.29
C GLU A 66 -15.29 -13.98 16.25
N THR A 67 -13.97 -13.85 16.31
CA THR A 67 -13.29 -12.55 16.37
C THR A 67 -12.79 -12.06 15.02
N GLN A 68 -13.00 -12.83 13.95
CA GLN A 68 -12.42 -12.64 12.62
C GLN A 68 -10.89 -12.50 12.65
N SER A 69 -10.25 -13.10 13.65
CA SER A 69 -8.80 -13.04 13.85
C SER A 69 -8.14 -14.21 13.13
N ALA A 70 -6.95 -13.97 12.58
CA ALA A 70 -6.12 -15.00 11.99
C ALA A 70 -4.69 -14.91 12.52
N THR A 71 -4.17 -16.05 12.93
CA THR A 71 -2.78 -16.20 13.35
C THR A 71 -1.96 -16.61 12.13
N LYS A 72 -0.93 -15.83 11.80
CA LYS A 72 -0.14 -15.99 10.57
C LYS A 72 1.32 -16.20 10.89
N GLN A 73 1.97 -17.03 10.08
CA GLN A 73 3.42 -17.18 10.14
C GLN A 73 4.06 -16.16 9.20
N SER A 74 4.90 -15.31 9.77
CA SER A 74 5.73 -14.34 9.05
C SER A 74 7.20 -14.58 9.38
N SER A 75 8.10 -13.98 8.60
CA SER A 75 9.52 -13.89 8.96
C SER A 75 9.75 -13.14 10.27
N GLU A 76 8.79 -12.32 10.70
CA GLU A 76 8.78 -11.61 12.00
C GLU A 76 8.30 -12.51 13.16
N GLY A 77 7.89 -13.74 12.89
CA GLY A 77 7.31 -14.66 13.86
C GLY A 77 5.81 -14.87 13.68
N VAL A 78 5.13 -15.25 14.78
CA VAL A 78 3.69 -15.52 14.80
C VAL A 78 2.95 -14.19 15.01
N LEU A 79 2.15 -13.80 14.03
CA LEU A 79 1.42 -12.53 14.03
C LEU A 79 -0.09 -12.75 14.18
N LEU A 80 -0.71 -11.97 15.06
CA LEU A 80 -2.17 -11.94 15.18
C LEU A 80 -2.71 -10.81 14.30
N THR A 81 -3.63 -11.14 13.41
CA THR A 81 -4.14 -10.22 12.41
C THR A 81 -5.66 -10.28 12.30
N ASN A 82 -6.28 -9.12 12.34
CA ASN A 82 -7.72 -8.94 12.15
C ASN A 82 -7.96 -8.08 10.89
N PRO A 83 -9.21 -7.90 10.43
CA PRO A 83 -9.52 -7.09 9.25
C PRO A 83 -9.12 -5.60 9.40
N ILE A 84 -8.94 -5.16 10.64
CA ILE A 84 -8.68 -3.75 11.02
C ILE A 84 -7.23 -3.54 11.44
N LYS A 85 -6.67 -4.44 12.25
CA LYS A 85 -5.34 -4.30 12.87
C LYS A 85 -4.46 -5.52 12.61
N CYS A 86 -3.16 -5.30 12.42
CA CYS A 86 -2.13 -6.32 12.34
C CYS A 86 -0.98 -5.97 13.28
N THR A 87 -0.41 -6.98 13.94
CA THR A 87 0.78 -6.80 14.81
C THR A 87 2.10 -6.78 14.04
N CYS A 88 2.09 -6.73 12.71
CA CYS A 88 3.32 -6.66 11.90
C CYS A 88 4.01 -5.30 12.04
N SER A 89 5.33 -5.28 11.85
CA SER A 89 6.13 -4.04 11.88
C SER A 89 5.76 -3.03 10.79
N PHE A 90 5.14 -3.48 9.69
CA PHE A 90 4.83 -2.66 8.53
C PHE A 90 3.75 -1.60 8.82
N GLU A 91 2.72 -1.98 9.57
CA GLU A 91 1.59 -1.11 9.89
C GLU A 91 2.01 0.12 10.70
N PRO A 92 2.75 0.01 11.83
CA PRO A 92 3.23 1.18 12.55
C PRO A 92 4.33 1.95 11.80
N SER A 93 5.07 1.31 10.90
CA SER A 93 6.15 1.98 10.16
C SER A 93 5.65 2.81 8.98
N MET A 94 4.59 2.35 8.32
CA MET A 94 4.12 2.93 7.05
C MET A 94 2.71 3.51 7.14
N TYR A 95 1.95 3.21 8.19
CA TYR A 95 0.53 3.56 8.34
C TYR A 95 -0.29 3.16 7.11
N LEU A 96 0.03 1.99 6.55
CA LEU A 96 -0.60 1.42 5.36
C LEU A 96 -1.00 -0.02 5.63
N PRO A 97 -2.06 -0.51 4.97
CA PRO A 97 -2.47 -1.89 5.12
C PRO A 97 -1.38 -2.85 4.66
N CYS A 98 -1.06 -3.79 5.53
CA CYS A 98 -0.15 -4.88 5.22
C CYS A 98 -0.88 -5.98 4.45
N HIS A 99 -0.11 -6.78 3.71
CA HIS A 99 -0.61 -7.97 3.02
C HIS A 99 -1.28 -8.99 3.96
N HIS A 100 -0.92 -9.02 5.25
CA HIS A 100 -1.60 -9.86 6.24
C HIS A 100 -3.05 -9.41 6.44
N LYS A 101 -3.29 -8.12 6.67
CA LYS A 101 -4.64 -7.55 6.85
C LYS A 101 -5.49 -7.76 5.61
N LEU A 102 -4.92 -7.48 4.44
CA LEU A 102 -5.58 -7.72 3.16
C LEU A 102 -5.93 -9.20 2.94
N ASN A 103 -5.03 -10.12 3.31
CA ASN A 103 -5.30 -11.54 3.25
C ASN A 103 -6.47 -11.95 4.18
N VAL A 104 -6.55 -11.41 5.41
CA VAL A 104 -7.71 -11.67 6.30
C VAL A 104 -9.01 -11.16 5.67
N ARG A 105 -9.01 -9.94 5.14
CA ARG A 105 -10.19 -9.37 4.47
C ARG A 105 -10.64 -10.22 3.28
N GLN A 106 -9.69 -10.72 2.49
CA GLN A 106 -9.99 -11.65 1.40
C GLN A 106 -10.62 -12.96 1.90
N MET A 107 -10.13 -13.54 3.00
CA MET A 107 -10.69 -14.77 3.57
C MET A 107 -12.14 -14.61 4.02
N TYR A 108 -12.49 -13.46 4.57
CA TYR A 108 -13.84 -13.15 5.05
C TYR A 108 -14.73 -12.46 3.99
N ASN A 109 -14.31 -12.43 2.71
CA ASN A 109 -15.00 -11.72 1.62
C ASN A 109 -15.32 -10.25 1.94
N ILE A 110 -14.47 -9.60 2.73
CA ILE A 110 -14.54 -8.17 3.03
C ILE A 110 -13.80 -7.42 1.92
N SER A 111 -14.29 -6.24 1.54
CA SER A 111 -13.60 -5.37 0.59
C SER A 111 -12.14 -5.14 0.99
N LEU A 112 -11.24 -5.33 0.02
CA LEU A 112 -9.80 -5.03 0.16
C LEU A 112 -9.55 -3.52 0.26
N PHE A 113 -10.41 -2.74 -0.36
CA PHE A 113 -10.42 -1.30 -0.24
C PHE A 113 -11.32 -0.87 0.91
N ASP A 114 -10.75 -0.11 1.82
CA ASP A 114 -11.48 0.50 2.93
C ASP A 114 -10.84 1.85 3.24
N PRO A 115 -11.54 2.96 3.01
CA PRO A 115 -10.99 4.30 3.18
C PRO A 115 -10.48 4.54 4.61
N TYR A 116 -11.10 3.89 5.60
CA TYR A 116 -10.68 4.02 7.01
C TYR A 116 -9.32 3.39 7.30
N LEU A 117 -8.89 2.42 6.49
CA LEU A 117 -7.55 1.84 6.63
C LEU A 117 -6.43 2.77 6.16
N TYR A 118 -6.77 3.86 5.47
CA TYR A 118 -5.83 4.81 4.89
C TYR A 118 -5.99 6.22 5.48
N SER A 119 -7.02 6.45 6.31
CA SER A 119 -7.41 7.78 6.80
C SER A 119 -7.03 8.08 8.24
N GLU A 120 -6.47 7.13 9.01
CA GLU A 120 -5.91 7.45 10.34
C GLU A 120 -4.61 8.25 10.14
N ARG A 121 -4.78 9.57 10.03
CA ARG A 121 -3.76 10.61 10.09
C ARG A 121 -4.09 11.56 11.23
#